data_AF-A0AAW8KFA1-F1
#
_entry.id   AF-A0AAW8KFA1-F1
#
_cell.length_a   1.000
_cell.length_b   1.000
_cell.length_c   1.000
_cell.angle_alpha   90.00
_cell.angle_beta   90.00
_cell.angle_gamma   90.00
#
_symmetry.space_group_name_H-M   'P 1'
#
loop_
_entity.id
_entity.type
_entity.pdbx_description
1 polymer ?
#
loop_
_entity_poly.entity_id
_entity_poly.type
_entity_poly.pdbx_seq_one_letter_code
_entity_poly.pdbx_strand_id
1 'polypeptide(L)' 'NHASYYPGGKLMTMKVIFEKESYKLLGAQIAGYDGVDKRIDVLAASMYAGITALQLKELDLAYAPPYSS' A
#
# COMPACT_ATOMS: atom_id res chain seq x y z
N ASN A 1 -9.43 -5.29 0.45
CA ASN A 1 -10.13 -4.69 -0.72
C ASN A 1 -11.50 -4.12 -0.33
N HIS A 2 -11.74 -3.84 0.94
CA HIS A 2 -12.98 -3.27 1.46
C HIS A 2 -12.70 -2.81 2.90
N ALA A 3 -13.55 -1.96 3.47
CA ALA A 3 -13.40 -1.48 4.84
C ALA A 3 -13.54 -2.64 5.85
N SER A 4 -12.91 -2.55 7.02
CA SER A 4 -12.88 -3.62 8.02
C SER A 4 -14.26 -4.04 8.54
N TYR A 5 -15.27 -3.17 8.44
CA TYR A 5 -16.67 -3.45 8.79
C TYR A 5 -17.48 -4.09 7.65
N TYR A 6 -16.92 -4.19 6.44
CA TYR A 6 -17.57 -4.84 5.32
C TYR A 6 -17.39 -6.37 5.42
N PRO A 7 -18.43 -7.19 5.22
CA PRO A 7 -18.32 -8.64 5.35
C PRO A 7 -17.23 -9.24 4.43
N GLY A 8 -16.51 -10.25 4.94
CA GLY A 8 -15.47 -10.95 4.17
C GLY A 8 -14.04 -10.44 4.38
N GLY A 9 -13.79 -9.65 5.43
CA GLY A 9 -12.47 -9.20 5.87
C GLY A 9 -11.45 -10.32 5.96
N LYS A 10 -10.36 -10.22 5.20
CA LYS A 10 -9.20 -11.13 5.25
C LYS A 10 -7.94 -10.37 5.67
N LEU A 11 -7.09 -11.04 6.44
CA LEU A 11 -5.82 -10.48 6.87
C LEU A 11 -4.90 -10.24 5.67
N MET A 12 -4.23 -9.09 5.67
CA MET A 12 -3.13 -8.76 4.77
C MET A 12 -1.96 -8.24 5.61
N THR A 13 -0.76 -8.75 5.35
CA THR A 13 0.47 -8.26 5.96
C THR A 13 1.30 -7.56 4.91
N MET A 14 1.74 -6.34 5.21
CA MET A 14 2.54 -5.52 4.33
C MET A 14 3.80 -5.06 5.05
N LYS A 15 4.93 -5.13 4.35
CA LYS A 15 6.23 -4.63 4.77
C LYS A 15 6.75 -3.67 3.70
N VAL A 16 7.19 -2.49 4.10
CA VAL A 16 7.83 -1.50 3.23
C VAL A 16 9.20 -1.18 3.82
N ILE A 17 10.21 -1.11 2.96
CA ILE A 17 11.60 -0.82 3.32
C ILE A 17 11.97 0.53 2.69
N PHE A 18 12.58 1.41 3.46
CA PHE A 18 13.06 2.71 2.99
C PHE A 18 14.41 3.07 3.60
N GLU A 19 15.16 3.94 2.92
CA GLU A 19 16.42 4.48 3.40
C GLU A 19 16.17 5.54 4.47
N LYS A 20 16.85 5.46 5.63
CA LYS A 20 16.55 6.30 6.80
C LYS A 20 16.79 7.80 6.57
N GLU A 21 17.81 8.16 5.79
CA GLU A 21 18.22 9.55 5.61
C GLU A 21 17.35 10.29 4.59
N SER A 22 17.14 9.68 3.42
CA SER A 22 16.36 10.28 2.32
C SER A 22 14.88 9.91 2.33
N TYR A 23 14.49 8.91 3.13
CA TYR A 23 13.19 8.26 3.07
C TYR A 23 12.85 7.63 1.71
N LYS A 24 13.85 7.39 0.85
CA LYS A 24 13.64 6.73 -0.44
C LYS A 24 13.10 5.31 -0.24
N LEU A 25 12.03 4.97 -0.95
CA LEU A 25 11.48 3.62 -0.96
C LEU A 25 12.47 2.65 -1.64
N LEU A 26 12.79 1.55 -0.96
CA LEU A 26 13.75 0.53 -1.42
C LEU A 26 13.06 -0.78 -1.84
N GLY A 27 11.88 -1.06 -1.30
CA GLY A 27 11.14 -2.26 -1.65
C GLY A 27 9.91 -2.46 -0.78
N ALA A 28 9.06 -3.39 -1.21
CA ALA A 28 7.87 -3.77 -0.46
C ALA A 28 7.57 -5.26 -0.65
N GLN A 29 6.90 -5.84 0.34
CA GLN A 29 6.38 -7.21 0.31
C GLN A 29 4.98 -7.20 0.88
N ILE A 30 4.07 -7.91 0.23
CA ILE A 30 2.68 -8.04 0.67
C ILE A 30 2.28 -9.50 0.57
N ALA A 31 1.72 -10.04 1.66
CA ALA A 31 1.14 -11.36 1.70
C ALA A 31 -0.31 -11.26 2.18
N GLY A 32 -1.22 -11.91 1.47
CA GLY A 32 -2.66 -11.84 1.73
C GLY A 32 -3.43 -12.49 0.59
N TYR A 33 -4.76 -12.43 0.68
CA TYR A 33 -5.64 -13.03 -0.33
C TYR A 33 -6.07 -12.00 -1.38
N ASP A 34 -6.99 -11.11 -1.01
CA ASP A 34 -7.64 -10.20 -1.97
C ASP A 34 -7.09 -8.77 -1.90
N GLY A 35 -6.70 -8.23 -3.06
CA GLY A 35 -6.23 -6.84 -3.22
C GLY A 35 -4.73 -6.62 -2.99
N VAL A 36 -3.95 -7.70 -2.87
CA VAL A 36 -2.48 -7.67 -2.76
C VAL A 36 -1.84 -7.02 -3.99
N ASP A 37 -2.28 -7.46 -5.16
CA ASP A 37 -1.97 -6.92 -6.50
C ASP A 37 -2.13 -5.40 -6.56
N LYS A 38 -3.30 -4.88 -6.15
CA LYS A 38 -3.56 -3.44 -6.18
C LYS A 38 -2.59 -2.64 -5.29
N ARG A 39 -2.25 -3.15 -4.10
CA ARG A 39 -1.36 -2.43 -3.17
C ARG A 39 0.09 -2.51 -3.62
N ILE A 40 0.52 -3.64 -4.17
CA ILE A 40 1.89 -3.77 -4.67
C ILE A 40 2.12 -2.90 -5.91
N ASP A 41 1.12 -2.76 -6.80
CA ASP A 41 1.20 -1.85 -7.95
C ASP A 41 1.34 -0.39 -7.54
N VAL A 42 0.60 0.06 -6.51
CA VAL A 42 0.74 1.42 -5.96
C VAL A 42 2.15 1.65 -5.42
N LEU A 43 2.72 0.67 -4.70
CA LEU A 43 4.09 0.78 -4.16
C LEU A 43 5.14 0.75 -5.27
N ALA A 44 4.95 -0.07 -6.30
CA ALA A 44 5.82 -0.11 -7.47
C ALA A 44 5.80 1.22 -8.24
N ALA A 45 4.61 1.78 -8.49
CA ALA A 45 4.45 3.09 -9.13
C ALA A 45 5.06 4.21 -8.29
N SER A 46 4.89 4.16 -6.97
CA SER A 46 5.51 5.11 -6.03
C SER A 46 7.04 5.08 -6.09
N MET A 47 7.63 3.88 -6.09
CA MET A 47 9.08 3.70 -6.24
C MET A 47 9.57 4.21 -7.59
N TYR A 48 8.85 3.92 -8.67
CA TYR A 48 9.16 4.42 -10.01
C TYR A 48 9.12 5.94 -10.09
N ALA A 49 8.13 6.57 -9.47
CA ALA A 49 7.98 8.03 -9.40
C ALA A 49 8.99 8.70 -8.45
N GLY A 50 9.80 7.93 -7.72
CA GLY A 50 10.80 8.45 -6.80
C GLY A 50 10.21 9.14 -5.57
N ILE A 51 8.95 8.86 -5.21
CA ILE A 51 8.34 9.45 -4.01
C ILE A 51 8.96 8.86 -2.75
N THR A 52 9.07 9.69 -1.71
CA THR A 52 9.60 9.28 -0.39
C THR A 52 8.54 8.56 0.43
N ALA A 53 8.95 7.83 1.47
CA ALA A 53 8.07 7.21 2.45
C ALA A 53 7.17 8.24 3.17
N LEU A 54 7.65 9.48 3.33
CA LEU A 54 6.85 10.57 3.91
C LEU A 54 5.73 11.01 2.96
N GLN A 55 6.02 11.10 1.66
CA GLN A 55 5.00 11.42 0.64
C GLN A 55 4.04 10.27 0.40
N LEU A 56 4.50 9.02 0.51
CA LEU A 56 3.68 7.82 0.39
C LEU A 56 2.51 7.82 1.39
N LYS A 57 2.74 8.33 2.61
CA LYS A 57 1.71 8.51 3.64
C LYS A 57 0.59 9.48 3.21
N GLU A 58 0.91 10.44 2.36
CA GLU A 58 0.00 11.51 1.93
C GLU A 58 -0.73 11.18 0.61
N LEU A 59 -0.56 9.97 0.05
CA LEU A 59 -1.28 9.56 -1.15
C LEU A 59 -2.79 9.46 -0.88
N ASP A 60 -3.56 10.27 -1.58
CA ASP A 60 -5.03 10.19 -1.59
C ASP A 60 -5.49 9.14 -2.61
N LEU A 61 -5.62 7.90 -2.14
CA LEU A 61 -6.06 6.78 -2.95
C LEU A 61 -7.59 6.69 -2.95
N ALA A 62 -8.16 6.41 -4.12
CA ALA A 62 -9.60 6.23 -4.27
C ALA A 62 -10.18 5.23 -3.25
N TYR A 63 -11.10 5.71 -2.43
CA TYR A 63 -11.79 4.95 -1.40
C TYR A 63 -13.29 4.85 -1.71
N ALA A 64 -13.81 3.63 -1.57
CA ALA A 64 -15.20 3.35 -1.29
C ALA A 64 -15.27 2.00 -0.56
N PRO A 65 -16.34 1.72 0.23
CA PRO A 65 -16.40 0.55 1.11
C PRO A 65 -16.07 -0.80 0.46
N PRO A 66 -16.41 -1.10 -0.82
CA PRO A 66 -16.06 -2.37 -1.46
C PRO A 66 -14.70 -2.37 -2.18
N TYR A 67 -13.89 -1.30 -2.10
CA TYR A 67 -12.63 -1.17 -2.85
C TYR A 67 -11.41 -0.87 -1.97
N SER A 68 -11.62 -0.18 -0.85
CA SER A 68 -10.55 0.21 0.07
C SER A 68 -11.07 0.27 1.51
N SER A 69 -10.13 0.41 2.45
CA SER A 69 -10.34 0.48 3.90
C SER A 69 -9.68 1.73 4.44
#